data_AF-A0A075GKE8-F1
#
_entry.id   AF-A0A075GKE8-F1
#
_cell.length_a   1.000
_cell.length_b   1.000
_cell.length_c   1.000
_cell.angle_alpha   90.00
_cell.angle_beta   90.00
_cell.angle_gamma   90.00
#
_symmetry.space_group_name_H-M   'P 1'
#
loop_
_entity.id
_entity.type
_entity.pdbx_description
1 polymer ?
#
loop_
_entity_poly.entity_id
_entity_poly.type
_entity_poly.pdbx_seq_one_letter_code
_entity_poly.pdbx_strand_id
1 'polypeptide(L)'
;MFLHRDLFLRFEDYCIPYVDDIKEGRSEDYTWEALDDKRSEWWTAAADSTRERFVAEGHHVLVRDPSDWVGVARRHLSYHGLGGIDSTAGTDEHGGVRLGFTSVFHPAIASGVLLGCWERAHGRNGRASVSYEEGLATLELRSSREIAA
;
A
#
# COMPACT_ATOMS: atom_id res chain seq x y z
N MET A 1 5.28 11.71 19.53
CA MET A 1 3.84 11.43 19.66
C MET A 1 3.58 10.12 18.94
N PHE A 2 3.11 9.08 19.63
CA PHE A 2 2.74 7.81 18.99
C PHE A 2 1.23 7.80 18.78
N LEU A 3 0.79 7.67 17.52
CA LEU A 3 -0.63 7.48 17.21
C LEU A 3 -0.96 6.01 17.41
N HIS A 4 -1.86 5.70 18.34
CA HIS A 4 -2.27 4.31 18.57
C HIS A 4 -3.22 3.84 17.46
N ARG A 5 -3.12 2.57 17.06
CA ARG A 5 -3.96 1.98 16.00
C ARG A 5 -5.45 2.15 16.28
N ASP A 6 -5.87 1.93 17.53
CA ASP A 6 -7.26 2.13 17.96
C ASP A 6 -7.77 3.56 17.69
N LEU A 7 -6.94 4.58 17.92
CA LEU A 7 -7.33 5.96 17.64
C LEU A 7 -7.50 6.20 16.13
N PHE A 8 -6.62 5.62 15.31
CA PHE A 8 -6.71 5.73 13.86
C PHE A 8 -7.97 5.05 13.32
N LEU A 9 -8.30 3.85 13.81
CA LEU A 9 -9.51 3.14 13.39
C LEU A 9 -10.79 3.87 13.81
N ARG A 10 -10.82 4.47 15.01
CA ARG A 10 -11.96 5.31 15.41
C ARG A 10 -12.09 6.57 14.56
N PHE A 11 -10.97 7.14 14.13
CA PHE A 11 -10.97 8.27 13.21
C PHE A 11 -11.49 7.87 11.82
N GLU A 12 -11.04 6.73 11.30
CA GLU A 12 -11.59 6.13 10.08
C GLU A 12 -13.11 5.94 10.19
N ASP A 13 -13.59 5.24 11.22
CA ASP A 13 -15.02 4.97 11.43
C ASP A 13 -15.84 6.26 11.57
N TYR A 14 -15.25 7.31 12.17
CA TYR A 14 -15.88 8.62 12.25
C TYR A 14 -15.98 9.29 10.87
N CYS A 15 -15.00 9.10 9.99
CA CYS A 15 -14.96 9.73 8.66
C CYS A 15 -15.84 9.01 7.64
N ILE A 16 -15.92 7.67 7.66
CA ILE A 16 -16.63 6.85 6.65
C ILE A 16 -18.03 7.38 6.28
N PRO A 17 -18.92 7.78 7.22
CA PRO A 17 -20.25 8.28 6.86
C PRO A 17 -20.23 9.51 5.95
N TYR A 18 -19.18 10.32 6.05
CA TYR A 18 -18.99 11.58 5.34
C TYR A 18 -18.17 11.45 4.06
N VAL A 19 -17.75 10.23 3.71
CA VAL A 19 -17.11 9.93 2.43
C VAL A 19 -18.21 9.77 1.38
N ASP A 20 -18.09 10.54 0.30
CA ASP A 20 -19.03 10.53 -0.82
C ASP A 20 -18.43 9.90 -2.08
N ASP A 21 -17.36 10.48 -2.61
CA ASP A 21 -16.68 10.03 -3.82
C ASP A 21 -15.29 10.67 -3.92
N ILE A 22 -14.35 9.98 -4.56
CA ILE A 22 -12.99 10.46 -4.80
C ILE A 22 -12.99 11.35 -6.05
N LYS A 23 -12.87 12.67 -5.85
CA LYS A 23 -12.87 13.65 -6.95
C LYS A 23 -11.52 13.80 -7.65
N GLU A 24 -10.42 13.55 -6.92
CA GLU A 24 -9.05 13.71 -7.39
C GLU A 24 -8.20 12.56 -6.86
N GLY A 25 -7.19 12.14 -7.63
CA GLY A 25 -6.28 11.05 -7.27
C GLY A 25 -6.36 9.86 -8.24
N ARG A 26 -5.73 8.75 -7.84
CA ARG A 26 -5.55 7.55 -8.69
C ARG A 26 -6.41 6.38 -8.22
N SER A 27 -7.73 6.59 -8.15
CA SER A 27 -8.66 5.60 -7.60
C SER A 27 -8.63 4.23 -8.31
N GLU A 28 -8.43 4.23 -9.62
CA GLU A 28 -8.34 3.01 -10.46
C GLU A 28 -7.09 2.15 -10.22
N ASP A 29 -6.11 2.66 -9.48
CA ASP A 29 -4.88 1.95 -9.15
C ASP A 29 -4.94 1.24 -7.79
N TYR A 30 -6.07 1.29 -7.10
CA TYR A 30 -6.29 0.59 -5.84
C TYR A 30 -7.46 -0.38 -5.95
N THR A 31 -7.26 -1.59 -5.45
CA THR A 31 -8.33 -2.60 -5.35
C THR A 31 -8.29 -3.21 -3.97
N TRP A 32 -9.45 -3.30 -3.32
CA TRP A 32 -9.61 -3.84 -1.98
C TRP A 32 -10.55 -5.03 -2.01
N GLU A 33 -10.13 -6.17 -1.49
CA GLU A 33 -11.00 -7.34 -1.33
C GLU A 33 -11.77 -7.25 -0.01
N ALA A 34 -13.05 -7.61 -0.04
CA ALA A 34 -13.94 -7.70 1.13
C ALA A 34 -14.20 -6.38 1.90
N LEU A 35 -14.11 -5.22 1.24
CA LEU A 35 -14.52 -3.92 1.81
C LEU A 35 -15.84 -3.42 1.17
N ASP A 36 -16.63 -2.68 1.96
CA ASP A 36 -17.77 -1.92 1.44
C ASP A 36 -17.29 -0.70 0.62
N ASP A 37 -18.16 -0.16 -0.24
CA ASP A 37 -17.80 0.92 -1.17
C ASP A 37 -17.25 2.17 -0.44
N LYS A 38 -17.90 2.62 0.65
CA LYS A 38 -17.46 3.83 1.38
C LYS A 38 -16.12 3.61 2.08
N ARG A 39 -15.91 2.46 2.73
CA ARG A 39 -14.61 2.14 3.33
C ARG A 39 -13.53 1.99 2.26
N SER A 40 -13.85 1.40 1.11
CA SER A 40 -12.95 1.30 -0.04
C SER A 40 -12.51 2.68 -0.53
N GLU A 41 -13.43 3.63 -0.66
CA GLU A 41 -13.11 5.01 -1.04
C GLU A 41 -12.21 5.70 -0.02
N TRP A 42 -12.50 5.57 1.28
CA TRP A 42 -11.65 6.13 2.32
C TRP A 42 -10.24 5.53 2.29
N TRP A 43 -10.14 4.20 2.16
CA TRP A 43 -8.87 3.49 2.10
C TRP A 43 -8.07 3.87 0.86
N THR A 44 -8.72 4.01 -0.30
CA THR A 44 -8.09 4.53 -1.51
C THR A 44 -7.54 5.93 -1.30
N ALA A 45 -8.33 6.86 -0.76
CA ALA A 45 -7.87 8.23 -0.51
C ALA A 45 -6.69 8.27 0.48
N ALA A 46 -6.74 7.46 1.54
CA ALA A 46 -5.65 7.35 2.52
C ALA A 46 -4.38 6.74 1.91
N ALA A 47 -4.51 5.69 1.10
CA ALA A 47 -3.40 5.05 0.43
C ALA A 47 -2.73 5.99 -0.58
N ASP A 48 -3.54 6.67 -1.40
CA ASP A 48 -3.01 7.58 -2.42
C ASP A 48 -2.35 8.82 -1.83
N SER A 49 -2.94 9.40 -0.79
CA SER A 49 -2.32 10.50 -0.04
C SER A 49 -0.97 10.08 0.58
N THR A 50 -0.90 8.85 1.09
CA THR A 50 0.34 8.30 1.66
C THR A 50 1.40 8.07 0.59
N ARG A 51 1.00 7.51 -0.57
CA ARG A 51 1.86 7.30 -1.74
C ARG A 51 2.39 8.63 -2.28
N GLU A 52 1.52 9.62 -2.47
CA GLU A 52 1.87 10.96 -2.92
C GLU A 52 2.96 11.58 -2.05
N ARG A 53 2.72 11.56 -0.74
CA ARG A 53 3.68 12.07 0.23
C ARG A 53 5.01 11.33 0.15
N PHE A 54 5.01 10.00 0.10
CA PHE A 54 6.24 9.21 0.02
C PHE A 54 7.05 9.55 -1.24
N VAL A 55 6.38 9.64 -2.40
CA VAL A 55 7.03 9.97 -3.67
C VAL A 55 7.61 11.39 -3.63
N ALA A 56 6.90 12.35 -3.02
CA ALA A 56 7.36 13.73 -2.85
C ALA A 56 8.58 13.84 -1.92
N GLU A 57 8.73 12.96 -0.93
CA GLU A 57 9.91 12.91 -0.06
C GLU A 57 11.19 12.45 -0.79
N GLY A 58 11.07 11.91 -2.01
CA GLY A 58 12.21 11.70 -2.90
C GLY A 58 13.15 10.55 -2.52
N HIS A 59 12.71 9.64 -1.64
CA HIS A 59 13.51 8.49 -1.18
C HIS A 59 14.09 7.68 -2.35
N HIS A 60 15.33 7.21 -2.19
CA HIS A 60 15.94 6.25 -3.10
C HIS A 60 15.56 4.83 -2.67
N VAL A 61 14.88 4.12 -3.57
CA VAL A 61 14.50 2.72 -3.38
C VAL A 61 15.15 1.92 -4.51
N LEU A 62 15.92 0.90 -4.13
CA LEU A 62 16.63 0.02 -5.05
C LEU A 62 16.15 -1.41 -4.79
N VAL A 63 15.65 -2.06 -5.83
CA VAL A 63 15.15 -3.44 -5.81
C VAL A 63 15.80 -4.15 -6.99
N ARG A 64 16.42 -5.30 -6.73
CA ARG A 64 16.96 -6.19 -7.75
C ARG A 64 16.11 -7.45 -7.86
N ASP A 65 15.75 -8.05 -6.73
CA ASP A 65 15.02 -9.30 -6.66
C ASP A 65 13.80 -9.18 -5.73
N PRO A 66 12.74 -10.00 -5.88
CA PRO A 66 11.56 -9.96 -5.02
C PRO A 66 11.87 -10.04 -3.51
N SER A 67 12.94 -10.73 -3.13
CA SER A 67 13.37 -10.82 -1.72
C SER A 67 13.83 -9.49 -1.10
N ASP A 68 14.25 -8.52 -1.93
CA ASP A 68 14.71 -7.20 -1.43
C ASP A 68 13.57 -6.41 -0.78
N TRP A 69 12.32 -6.75 -1.10
CA TRP A 69 11.13 -6.14 -0.52
C TRP A 69 11.05 -6.32 1.00
N VAL A 70 11.64 -7.37 1.57
CA VAL A 70 11.76 -7.52 3.03
C VAL A 70 12.58 -6.38 3.62
N GLY A 71 13.69 -6.01 2.96
CA GLY A 71 14.53 -4.88 3.36
C GLY A 71 13.82 -3.52 3.17
N VAL A 72 13.11 -3.35 2.06
CA VAL A 72 12.30 -2.15 1.77
C VAL A 72 11.22 -1.96 2.84
N ALA A 73 10.42 -3.00 3.12
CA ALA A 73 9.37 -2.96 4.13
C ALA A 73 9.95 -2.72 5.53
N ARG A 74 11.09 -3.34 5.87
CA ARG A 74 11.75 -3.07 7.16
C ARG A 74 12.13 -1.60 7.31
N ARG A 75 12.70 -0.99 6.25
CA ARG A 75 13.16 0.40 6.27
C ARG A 75 12.00 1.40 6.32
N HIS A 76 10.96 1.17 5.52
CA HIS A 76 9.90 2.16 5.29
C HIS A 76 8.61 1.88 6.06
N LEU A 77 8.43 0.68 6.60
CA LEU A 77 7.31 0.35 7.50
C LEU A 77 7.79 0.08 8.92
N SER A 78 8.66 -0.91 9.12
CA SER A 78 8.95 -1.42 10.46
C SER A 78 9.64 -0.39 11.35
N TYR A 79 10.63 0.36 10.82
CA TYR A 79 11.27 1.45 11.57
C TYR A 79 10.33 2.60 11.94
N HIS A 80 9.17 2.68 11.30
CA HIS A 80 8.14 3.67 11.57
C HIS A 80 6.93 3.10 12.33
N GLY A 81 6.98 1.81 12.73
CA GLY A 81 5.89 1.14 13.43
C GLY A 81 4.66 0.87 12.57
N LEU A 82 4.80 0.86 11.24
CA LEU A 82 3.68 0.67 10.30
C LEU A 82 3.40 -0.81 9.96
N GLY A 83 4.27 -1.72 10.40
CA GLY A 83 4.13 -3.16 10.19
C GLY A 83 5.40 -3.80 9.63
N GLY A 84 5.27 -5.04 9.18
CA GLY A 84 6.36 -5.81 8.58
C GLY A 84 5.83 -6.96 7.74
N ILE A 85 6.65 -7.43 6.81
CA ILE A 85 6.34 -8.55 5.92
C ILE A 85 7.21 -9.75 6.24
N ASP A 86 6.70 -10.97 6.02
CA ASP A 86 7.44 -12.23 6.16
C ASP A 86 7.67 -12.96 4.84
N SER A 87 6.88 -12.63 3.83
CA SER A 87 6.83 -13.38 2.58
C SER A 87 6.78 -12.45 1.39
N THR A 88 7.52 -12.84 0.36
CA THR A 88 7.65 -12.10 -0.90
C THR A 88 7.68 -13.08 -2.06
N ALA A 89 6.91 -12.84 -3.10
CA ALA A 89 6.94 -13.64 -4.32
C ALA A 89 6.81 -12.73 -5.55
N GLY A 90 7.65 -12.93 -6.56
CA GLY A 90 7.46 -12.26 -7.85
C GLY A 90 6.18 -12.76 -8.53
N THR A 91 5.40 -11.86 -9.12
CA THR A 91 4.14 -12.21 -9.81
C THR A 91 4.21 -12.04 -11.32
N ASP A 92 5.17 -11.25 -11.83
CA ASP A 92 5.43 -11.10 -13.26
C ASP A 92 6.91 -10.71 -13.52
N GLU A 93 7.30 -10.64 -14.80
CA GLU A 93 8.65 -10.23 -15.24
C GLU A 93 8.87 -8.71 -15.22
N HIS A 94 7.84 -7.95 -14.86
CA HIS A 94 7.78 -6.50 -14.90
C HIS A 94 7.81 -5.88 -13.49
N GLY A 95 8.42 -6.57 -12.53
CA GLY A 95 8.54 -6.09 -11.15
C GLY A 95 7.28 -6.28 -10.31
N GLY A 96 6.31 -7.04 -10.81
CA GLY A 96 5.17 -7.49 -10.04
C GLY A 96 5.62 -8.30 -8.83
N VAL A 97 5.06 -7.98 -7.66
CA VAL A 97 5.41 -8.63 -6.40
C VAL A 97 4.19 -8.78 -5.50
N ARG A 98 4.09 -9.93 -4.84
CA ARG A 98 3.15 -10.22 -3.76
C ARG A 98 3.88 -10.25 -2.43
N LEU A 99 3.31 -9.57 -1.44
CA LEU A 99 3.87 -9.35 -0.12
C LEU A 99 2.86 -9.83 0.94
N GLY A 100 3.27 -10.74 1.82
CA GLY A 100 2.47 -11.15 2.97
C GLY A 100 2.91 -10.42 4.24
N PHE A 101 1.95 -9.85 4.96
CA PHE A 101 2.22 -9.10 6.19
C PHE A 101 2.22 -10.01 7.41
N THR A 102 3.27 -9.90 8.23
CA THR A 102 3.27 -10.42 9.61
C THR A 102 2.40 -9.57 10.53
N SER A 103 2.39 -8.27 10.27
CA SER A 103 1.68 -7.26 11.04
C SER A 103 1.53 -6.02 10.19
N VAL A 104 0.42 -5.32 10.35
CA VAL A 104 0.12 -4.11 9.61
C VAL A 104 -0.59 -3.12 10.53
N PHE A 105 -0.08 -1.90 10.59
CA PHE A 105 -0.73 -0.84 11.36
C PHE A 105 -2.10 -0.52 10.76
N HIS A 106 -2.11 -0.21 9.47
CA HIS A 106 -3.30 0.00 8.66
C HIS A 106 -3.01 -0.37 7.21
N PRO A 107 -3.79 -1.27 6.56
CA PRO A 107 -3.48 -1.75 5.21
C PRO A 107 -3.36 -0.62 4.18
N ALA A 108 -4.24 0.39 4.22
CA ALA A 108 -4.16 1.53 3.31
C ALA A 108 -2.85 2.34 3.43
N ILE A 109 -2.38 2.57 4.66
CA ILE A 109 -1.13 3.32 4.88
C ILE A 109 0.05 2.48 4.37
N ALA A 110 0.09 1.21 4.75
CA ALA A 110 1.19 0.33 4.37
C ALA A 110 1.26 0.13 2.85
N SER A 111 0.12 -0.06 2.18
CA SER A 111 0.06 -0.20 0.72
C SER A 111 0.44 1.09 0.01
N GLY A 112 0.01 2.27 0.50
CA GLY A 112 0.43 3.56 -0.04
C GLY A 112 1.95 3.77 0.02
N VAL A 113 2.57 3.48 1.15
CA VAL A 113 4.05 3.56 1.30
C VAL A 113 4.75 2.59 0.35
N LEU A 114 4.32 1.33 0.32
CA LEU A 114 4.98 0.30 -0.49
C LEU A 114 4.76 0.51 -2.00
N LEU A 115 3.59 1.01 -2.40
CA LEU A 115 3.35 1.44 -3.77
C LEU A 115 4.27 2.61 -4.14
N GLY A 116 4.40 3.62 -3.27
CA GLY A 116 5.38 4.69 -3.46
C GLY A 116 6.81 4.14 -3.60
N CYS A 117 7.20 3.16 -2.79
CA CYS A 117 8.49 2.48 -2.93
C CYS A 117 8.65 1.80 -4.30
N TRP A 118 7.60 1.12 -4.78
CA TRP A 118 7.57 0.44 -6.06
C TRP A 118 7.78 1.42 -7.22
N GLU A 119 7.05 2.54 -7.20
CA GLU A 119 7.17 3.57 -8.23
C GLU A 119 8.55 4.22 -8.25
N ARG A 120 9.18 4.39 -7.08
CA ARG A 120 10.55 4.88 -6.97
C ARG A 120 11.58 3.89 -7.49
N ALA A 121 11.37 2.59 -7.27
CA ALA A 121 12.26 1.54 -7.76
C ALA A 121 12.15 1.33 -9.28
N HIS A 122 10.94 1.41 -9.84
CA HIS A 122 10.67 1.09 -11.24
C HIS A 122 10.50 2.31 -12.16
N GLY A 123 10.45 3.53 -11.60
CA GLY A 123 10.37 4.78 -12.38
C GLY A 123 9.06 4.95 -13.17
N ARG A 124 7.99 4.25 -12.76
CA ARG A 124 6.69 4.25 -13.45
C ARG A 124 5.55 4.06 -12.47
N ASN A 125 4.35 4.37 -12.94
CA ASN A 125 3.10 4.24 -12.19
C ASN A 125 2.77 2.77 -11.91
N GLY A 126 2.48 2.47 -10.65
CA GLY A 126 2.03 1.16 -10.20
C GLY A 126 0.62 1.17 -9.63
N ARG A 127 0.09 -0.03 -9.40
CA ARG A 127 -1.19 -0.28 -8.73
C ARG A 127 -1.03 -1.27 -7.59
N ALA A 128 -1.92 -1.15 -6.61
CA ALA A 128 -1.96 -1.97 -5.42
C ALA A 128 -3.29 -2.73 -5.33
N SER A 129 -3.22 -4.05 -5.16
CA SER A 129 -4.37 -4.87 -4.82
C SER A 129 -4.15 -5.46 -3.44
N VAL A 130 -5.07 -5.23 -2.53
CA VAL A 130 -4.94 -5.64 -1.12
C VAL A 130 -6.09 -6.54 -0.74
N SER A 131 -5.74 -7.68 -0.17
CA SER A 131 -6.69 -8.57 0.48
C SER A 131 -6.45 -8.58 1.98
N TYR A 132 -7.52 -8.72 2.74
CA TYR A 132 -7.48 -8.81 4.20
C TYR A 132 -8.41 -9.94 4.65
N GLU A 133 -7.82 -11.10 4.90
CA GLU A 133 -8.55 -12.31 5.31
C GLU A 133 -7.99 -12.81 6.64
N GLU A 134 -8.87 -13.16 7.58
CA GLU A 134 -8.51 -13.79 8.87
C GLU A 134 -7.43 -13.03 9.69
N GLY A 135 -7.31 -11.71 9.50
CA GLY A 135 -6.31 -10.89 10.18
C GLY A 135 -4.94 -10.84 9.49
N LEU A 136 -4.80 -11.49 8.34
CA LEU A 136 -3.62 -11.47 7.49
C LEU A 136 -3.87 -10.55 6.29
N ALA A 137 -3.00 -9.56 6.11
CA ALA A 137 -3.02 -8.71 4.93
C ALA A 137 -2.07 -9.27 3.88
N THR A 138 -2.53 -9.29 2.63
CA THR A 138 -1.67 -9.53 1.47
C THR A 138 -1.74 -8.33 0.55
N LEU A 139 -0.60 -7.91 0.01
CA LEU A 139 -0.50 -6.82 -0.96
C LEU A 139 0.16 -7.34 -2.24
N GLU A 140 -0.49 -7.10 -3.36
CA GLU A 140 0.09 -7.27 -4.69
C GLU A 140 0.35 -5.90 -5.33
N LEU A 141 1.59 -5.70 -5.77
CA LEU A 141 2.05 -4.51 -6.49
C LEU A 141 2.42 -4.90 -7.90
N ARG A 142 2.00 -4.12 -8.89
CA ARG A 142 2.31 -4.32 -10.30
C ARG A 142 2.22 -3.02 -11.08
N SER A 143 2.63 -3.04 -12.34
CA SER A 143 2.47 -1.91 -13.25
C SER A 143 0.99 -1.53 -13.42
N SER A 144 0.69 -0.22 -13.40
CA SER A 144 -0.66 0.27 -13.70
C SER A 144 -1.07 0.03 -15.15
N ARG A 145 -0.10 -0.03 -16.05
CA ARG A 145 -0.34 -0.26 -17.48
C ARG A 145 0.11 -1.66 -17.86
N GLU A 146 -0.64 -2.30 -18.74
CA GLU A 146 -0.18 -3.52 -19.40
C GLU A 146 1.13 -3.23 -20.13
N ILE A 147 2.08 -4.13 -19.96
CA ILE A 147 3.37 -4.08 -20.63
C ILE A 147 3.36 -5.23 -21.62
N ALA A 148 3.51 -4.90 -22.90
CA ALA A 148 3.60 -5.91 -23.95
C ALA A 148 4.78 -6.84 -23.66
N ALA A 149 4.52 -8.15 -23.73
CA ALA A 149 5.51 -9.21 -23.62
C ALA A 149 6.45 -9.25 -24.83
#